data_AF-A0A2C6A5J0-F1
#
_entry.id   AF-A0A2C6A5J0-F1
#
_cell.length_a   1.000
_cell.length_b   1.000
_cell.length_c   1.000
_cell.angle_alpha   90.00
_cell.angle_beta   90.00
_cell.angle_gamma   90.00
#
_symmetry.space_group_name_H-M   'P 1'
#
loop_
_entity.id
_entity.type
_entity.pdbx_description
1 polymer ?
#
loop_
_entity_poly.entity_id
_entity_poly.type
_entity_poly.pdbx_seq_one_letter_code
_entity_poly.pdbx_strand_id
1 'polypeptide(L)'
;MDNINQRKKYLEELLIEVGFLKKEDNQWENEKDKMCKRKHKVLEYSDKIKNEFLDFMLDLKENSQEKLIVNKFRKEEKKNKNHKFYDDLFKEAFDVNKNNFYLILLNKIEEISHYKDIKSKFYKIRNNEDIGYILKDLRKYIRNNKIIFDNAKNDFHKITYLEKIMILKQDLEFILCGNDCKFWLEYLFKDQYKQLMYFDTFQQLIVYDVINDRVPKKNMEINYNKMCEFLDKFINFLESNPEKPSKMKKESSTIFIDFFCFLILREGLLKDMEVLKIRDNIKEDVYKEIKPLEKRIQFLNHVLETAKNEKDIINKEKEKYTDNEKESIECFDIQIDCNNFIELEELQNKINKDTLTVSLNACRELIKDFNLTQGNKAEIIYGKSKVNNFNEKMENLENILETFPFFSKENLQVKKALISNIQNDNKPISPLRKTLKSLLEDEELRQSETVIKNVRLRITKGLFEEKRNGEGFKKSIILEKKINKILMNIYSIKNRELREKYLNKFIDNFFEEIVKIYEDREVLTTKEIKNLVEKQKFYETWGGDIPEIDMMYCPLRNN
;
A
#
# COMPACT_ATOMS: atom_id res chain seq x y z
N MET A 1 40.53 -22.64 14.72
CA MET A 1 40.61 -21.20 15.00
C MET A 1 39.37 -20.54 14.41
N ASP A 2 38.32 -20.42 15.24
CA ASP A 2 37.06 -19.77 14.87
C ASP A 2 37.29 -18.28 14.63
N ASN A 3 37.24 -17.86 13.37
CA ASN A 3 37.66 -16.51 13.03
C ASN A 3 36.51 -15.51 13.30
N ILE A 4 36.30 -15.16 14.58
CA ILE A 4 35.38 -14.08 15.03
C ILE A 4 35.62 -12.81 14.19
N ASN A 5 36.88 -12.51 13.86
CA ASN A 5 37.22 -11.34 13.05
C ASN A 5 36.69 -11.44 11.61
N GLN A 6 36.71 -12.62 10.97
CA GLN A 6 36.07 -12.81 9.66
C GLN A 6 34.55 -12.61 9.74
N ARG A 7 33.90 -13.11 10.80
CA ARG A 7 32.46 -12.97 10.99
C ARG A 7 32.05 -11.51 11.27
N LYS A 8 32.83 -10.78 12.07
CA LYS A 8 32.68 -9.33 12.27
C LYS A 8 32.78 -8.57 10.96
N LYS A 9 33.80 -8.89 10.16
CA LYS A 9 34.01 -8.26 8.85
C LYS A 9 32.83 -8.53 7.91
N TYR A 10 32.33 -9.75 7.87
CA TYR A 10 31.13 -10.09 7.10
C TYR A 10 29.90 -9.28 7.53
N LEU A 11 29.65 -9.18 8.84
CA LEU A 11 28.54 -8.38 9.36
C LEU A 11 28.72 -6.88 9.05
N GLU A 12 29.94 -6.34 9.19
CA GLU A 12 30.25 -4.96 8.85
C GLU A 12 29.98 -4.67 7.36
N GLU A 13 30.43 -5.55 6.46
CA GLU A 13 30.17 -5.43 5.02
C GLU A 13 28.66 -5.50 4.70
N LEU A 14 27.93 -6.40 5.37
CA LEU A 14 26.48 -6.51 5.21
C LEU A 14 25.75 -5.24 5.68
N LEU A 15 26.15 -4.66 6.82
CA LEU A 15 25.58 -3.42 7.34
C LEU A 15 25.87 -2.21 6.43
N ILE A 16 26.99 -2.22 5.71
CA ILE A 16 27.31 -1.23 4.67
C ILE A 16 26.42 -1.45 3.44
N GLU A 17 26.30 -2.70 2.97
CA GLU A 17 25.49 -3.05 1.79
C GLU A 17 24.03 -2.63 1.96
N VAL A 18 23.46 -2.89 3.14
CA VAL A 18 22.07 -2.50 3.44
C VAL A 18 21.90 -1.01 3.71
N GLY A 19 23.00 -0.24 3.75
CA GLY A 19 23.01 1.21 3.87
C GLY A 19 23.02 1.75 5.31
N PHE A 20 23.13 0.88 6.33
CA PHE A 20 23.16 1.28 7.74
C PHE A 20 24.49 1.93 8.11
N LEU A 21 25.63 1.34 7.77
CA LEU A 21 26.94 1.93 8.03
C LEU A 21 27.42 2.72 6.81
N LYS A 22 27.73 4.01 6.99
CA LYS A 22 28.39 4.79 5.93
C LYS A 22 29.89 4.54 5.93
N LYS A 23 30.44 4.37 4.73
CA LYS A 23 31.87 4.14 4.50
C LYS A 23 32.50 5.27 3.70
N GLU A 24 33.75 5.58 4.00
CA GLU A 24 34.68 6.27 3.10
C GLU A 24 35.66 5.22 2.60
N ASP A 25 35.75 5.08 1.27
CA ASP A 25 36.77 4.22 0.68
C ASP A 25 38.13 4.86 0.94
N ASN A 26 39.04 4.09 1.52
CA ASN A 26 40.39 4.56 1.78
C ASN A 26 41.08 4.76 0.42
N GLN A 27 41.63 5.94 0.16
CA GLN A 27 42.47 6.15 -1.02
C GLN A 27 43.79 5.40 -0.80
N TRP A 28 43.98 4.29 -1.53
CA TRP A 28 45.22 3.52 -1.49
C TRP A 28 46.02 3.82 -2.75
N GLU A 29 47.21 4.38 -2.57
CA GLU A 29 48.07 4.79 -3.69
C GLU A 29 48.69 3.59 -4.45
N ASN A 30 48.77 2.38 -3.86
CA ASN A 30 49.40 1.20 -4.49
C ASN A 30 48.64 -0.13 -4.28
N GLU A 31 48.74 -1.04 -5.27
CA GLU A 31 48.01 -2.34 -5.31
C GLU A 31 48.35 -3.32 -4.18
N LYS A 32 49.56 -3.25 -3.61
CA LYS A 32 49.96 -4.12 -2.49
C LYS A 32 49.23 -3.77 -1.18
N ASP A 33 48.88 -2.50 -0.95
CA ASP A 33 48.14 -2.07 0.24
C ASP A 33 46.64 -2.41 0.17
N LYS A 34 46.07 -2.52 -1.04
CA LYS A 34 44.68 -2.96 -1.27
C LYS A 34 44.40 -4.38 -0.76
N MET A 35 45.42 -5.25 -0.70
CA MET A 35 45.24 -6.66 -0.31
C MET A 35 45.33 -6.90 1.21
N CYS A 36 45.97 -6.01 1.98
CA CYS A 36 46.30 -6.27 3.41
C CYS A 36 45.62 -5.34 4.44
N LYS A 37 44.97 -4.23 4.04
CA LYS A 37 44.38 -3.25 4.98
C LYS A 37 42.87 -3.06 4.78
N ARG A 38 42.18 -2.52 5.80
CA ARG A 38 40.71 -2.26 5.77
C ARG A 38 40.37 -1.44 4.53
N LYS A 39 39.55 -1.96 3.63
CA LYS A 39 39.22 -1.30 2.34
C LYS A 39 38.51 0.05 2.51
N HIS A 40 37.93 0.30 3.67
CA HIS A 40 37.15 1.48 3.98
C HIS A 40 37.19 1.83 5.47
N LYS A 41 36.82 3.06 5.81
CA LYS A 41 36.60 3.56 7.18
C LYS A 41 35.11 3.84 7.39
N VAL A 42 34.57 3.38 8.53
CA VAL A 42 33.21 3.74 8.96
C VAL A 42 33.24 5.14 9.60
N LEU A 43 32.31 6.00 9.19
CA LEU A 43 32.41 7.45 9.43
C LEU A 43 31.65 7.94 10.66
N GLU A 44 30.66 7.18 11.14
CA GLU A 44 29.63 7.71 12.06
C GLU A 44 29.85 7.31 13.53
N TYR A 45 30.63 6.25 13.78
CA TYR A 45 30.83 5.67 15.10
C TYR A 45 32.32 5.38 15.36
N SER A 46 32.71 5.39 16.63
CA SER A 46 34.04 4.88 17.01
C SER A 46 34.19 3.40 16.75
N ASP A 47 35.43 2.97 16.48
CA ASP A 47 35.74 1.55 16.37
C ASP A 47 35.32 0.79 17.63
N LYS A 48 35.39 1.41 18.81
CA LYS A 48 34.90 0.83 20.06
C LYS A 48 33.38 0.57 20.02
N ILE A 49 32.58 1.61 19.76
CA ILE A 49 31.11 1.51 19.70
C ILE A 49 30.67 0.53 18.60
N LYS A 50 31.32 0.61 17.43
CA LYS A 50 31.07 -0.31 16.32
C LYS A 50 31.36 -1.76 16.74
N ASN A 51 32.52 -2.02 17.34
CA ASN A 51 32.89 -3.37 17.75
C ASN A 51 31.94 -3.92 18.81
N GLU A 52 31.54 -3.11 19.79
CA GLU A 52 30.53 -3.49 20.80
C GLU A 52 29.20 -3.90 20.15
N PHE A 53 28.73 -3.14 19.15
CA PHE A 53 27.51 -3.47 18.40
C PHE A 53 27.66 -4.75 17.57
N LEU A 54 28.79 -4.92 16.87
CA LEU A 54 29.06 -6.14 16.09
C LEU A 54 29.16 -7.38 16.98
N ASP A 55 29.80 -7.25 18.15
CA ASP A 55 29.90 -8.31 19.15
C ASP A 55 28.51 -8.71 19.66
N PHE A 56 27.67 -7.74 20.01
CA PHE A 56 26.29 -7.98 20.42
C PHE A 56 25.48 -8.76 19.37
N MET A 57 25.54 -8.33 18.09
CA MET A 57 24.80 -8.99 17.02
C MET A 57 25.30 -10.41 16.74
N LEU A 58 26.61 -10.64 16.81
CA LEU A 58 27.21 -11.97 16.64
C LEU A 58 26.84 -12.90 17.79
N ASP A 59 26.94 -12.41 19.03
CA ASP A 59 26.57 -13.16 20.23
C ASP A 59 25.10 -13.61 20.17
N LEU A 60 24.18 -12.70 19.83
CA LEU A 60 22.77 -13.05 19.64
C LEU A 60 22.59 -14.16 18.60
N LYS A 61 23.25 -14.05 17.43
CA LYS A 61 23.12 -15.04 16.37
C LYS A 61 23.68 -16.41 16.76
N GLU A 62 24.69 -16.48 17.61
CA GLU A 62 25.44 -17.70 17.89
C GLU A 62 25.01 -18.39 19.18
N ASN A 63 24.70 -17.60 20.20
CA ASN A 63 24.55 -18.08 21.57
C ASN A 63 23.11 -17.94 22.11
N SER A 64 22.22 -17.19 21.42
CA SER A 64 20.81 -17.10 21.82
C SER A 64 20.14 -18.46 21.81
N GLN A 65 19.61 -18.84 22.98
CA GLN A 65 18.81 -20.06 23.16
C GLN A 65 17.41 -19.93 22.52
N GLU A 66 16.96 -18.69 22.31
CA GLU A 66 15.69 -18.35 21.70
C GLU A 66 15.85 -18.04 20.21
N LYS A 67 14.77 -18.29 19.46
CA LYS A 67 14.68 -17.90 18.06
C LYS A 67 14.38 -16.41 17.97
N LEU A 68 15.30 -15.66 17.37
CA LEU A 68 15.24 -14.20 17.31
C LEU A 68 14.21 -13.70 16.31
N ILE A 69 14.07 -14.41 15.19
CA ILE A 69 13.14 -14.09 14.10
C ILE A 69 12.40 -15.37 13.70
N VAL A 70 11.08 -15.32 13.70
CA VAL A 70 10.23 -16.46 13.36
C VAL A 70 9.74 -16.32 11.92
N ASN A 71 10.00 -17.32 11.09
CA ASN A 71 9.41 -17.44 9.76
C ASN A 71 8.45 -18.63 9.77
N LYS A 72 7.16 -18.41 9.47
CA LYS A 72 6.10 -19.42 9.60
C LYS A 72 6.30 -20.66 8.73
N PHE A 73 7.04 -20.57 7.61
CA PHE A 73 7.08 -21.63 6.58
C PHE A 73 8.42 -22.31 6.39
N ARG A 74 9.47 -21.89 7.11
CA ARG A 74 10.76 -22.59 7.02
C ARG A 74 10.82 -23.70 8.06
N LYS A 75 10.85 -24.95 7.58
CA LYS A 75 11.25 -26.11 8.39
C LYS A 75 12.71 -25.95 8.83
N GLU A 76 12.98 -26.22 10.11
CA GLU A 76 14.31 -26.13 10.69
C GLU A 76 15.10 -27.41 10.40
N GLU A 77 16.07 -27.34 9.49
CA GLU A 77 16.93 -28.48 9.13
C GLU A 77 18.36 -28.36 9.67
N LYS A 78 18.69 -27.35 10.48
CA LYS A 78 20.08 -27.09 10.93
C LYS A 78 20.24 -27.01 12.45
N LYS A 79 21.44 -27.39 12.93
CA LYS A 79 21.85 -27.40 14.35
C LYS A 79 21.79 -26.03 15.07
N ASN A 80 21.85 -24.90 14.35
CA ASN A 80 21.81 -23.56 14.95
C ASN A 80 20.47 -22.87 14.65
N LYS A 81 19.71 -22.56 15.71
CA LYS A 81 18.38 -21.93 15.69
C LYS A 81 18.33 -20.60 14.92
N ASN A 82 19.42 -19.83 14.93
CA ASN A 82 19.50 -18.49 14.35
C ASN A 82 20.39 -18.42 13.09
N HIS A 83 20.60 -19.56 12.40
CA HIS A 83 21.47 -19.63 11.23
C HIS A 83 21.13 -18.60 10.12
N LYS A 84 19.83 -18.33 9.89
CA LYS A 84 19.34 -17.39 8.86
C LYS A 84 19.03 -15.98 9.40
N PHE A 85 19.46 -15.66 10.62
CA PHE A 85 19.10 -14.43 11.31
C PHE A 85 19.32 -13.16 10.47
N TYR A 86 20.50 -12.99 9.87
CA TYR A 86 20.78 -11.78 9.07
C TYR A 86 19.96 -11.70 7.78
N ASP A 87 19.74 -12.84 7.10
CA ASP A 87 18.86 -12.87 5.93
C ASP A 87 17.44 -12.46 6.33
N ASP A 88 16.90 -13.03 7.41
CA ASP A 88 15.54 -12.70 7.86
C ASP A 88 15.43 -11.29 8.43
N LEU A 89 16.52 -10.73 8.96
CA LEU A 89 16.56 -9.37 9.47
C LEU A 89 16.57 -8.33 8.34
N PHE A 90 17.39 -8.52 7.30
CA PHE A 90 17.64 -7.51 6.26
C PHE A 90 16.92 -7.76 4.94
N LYS A 91 16.56 -9.01 4.64
CA LYS A 91 15.69 -9.37 3.51
C LYS A 91 14.33 -9.68 4.11
N GLU A 92 13.38 -8.78 3.89
CA GLU A 92 12.02 -9.01 4.34
C GLU A 92 11.40 -10.15 3.52
N ALA A 93 10.56 -10.94 4.18
CA ALA A 93 9.68 -11.90 3.54
C ALA A 93 8.33 -11.84 4.24
N PHE A 94 7.26 -12.17 3.54
CA PHE A 94 5.95 -12.32 4.17
C PHE A 94 6.00 -13.39 5.26
N ASP A 95 5.15 -13.23 6.28
CA ASP A 95 5.03 -14.20 7.39
C ASP A 95 6.32 -14.35 8.23
N VAL A 96 7.15 -13.30 8.25
CA VAL A 96 8.30 -13.14 9.14
C VAL A 96 7.93 -12.23 10.30
N ASN A 97 8.17 -12.69 11.53
CA ASN A 97 7.96 -11.94 12.76
C ASN A 97 9.30 -11.62 13.44
N LYS A 98 9.59 -10.33 13.55
CA LYS A 98 10.83 -9.78 14.13
C LYS A 98 10.66 -9.25 15.56
N ASN A 99 9.47 -9.37 16.16
CA ASN A 99 9.16 -8.75 17.44
C ASN A 99 10.10 -9.19 18.56
N ASN A 100 10.44 -10.48 18.65
CA ASN A 100 11.40 -10.95 19.67
C ASN A 100 12.73 -10.20 19.58
N PHE A 101 13.29 -10.09 18.37
CA PHE A 101 14.52 -9.32 18.15
C PHE A 101 14.37 -7.84 18.48
N TYR A 102 13.24 -7.21 18.11
CA TYR A 102 12.95 -5.82 18.48
C TYR A 102 12.94 -5.62 19.99
N LEU A 103 12.33 -6.51 20.76
CA LEU A 103 12.30 -6.43 22.23
C LEU A 103 13.68 -6.59 22.85
N ILE A 104 14.54 -7.44 22.28
CA ILE A 104 15.93 -7.61 22.70
C ILE A 104 16.73 -6.33 22.45
N LEU A 105 16.56 -5.69 21.29
CA LEU A 105 17.18 -4.40 20.98
C LEU A 105 16.71 -3.30 21.95
N LEU A 106 15.41 -3.21 22.22
CA LEU A 106 14.85 -2.23 23.15
C LEU A 106 15.39 -2.44 24.58
N ASN A 107 15.48 -3.69 25.04
CA ASN A 107 16.15 -4.02 26.30
C ASN A 107 17.59 -3.51 26.34
N LYS A 108 18.34 -3.76 25.26
CA LYS A 108 19.73 -3.32 25.20
C LYS A 108 19.84 -1.81 25.26
N ILE A 109 18.93 -1.09 24.60
CA ILE A 109 18.85 0.38 24.66
C ILE A 109 18.55 0.85 26.09
N GLU A 110 17.59 0.24 26.80
CA GLU A 110 17.28 0.59 28.20
C GLU A 110 18.43 0.30 29.18
N GLU A 111 19.22 -0.74 28.93
CA GLU A 111 20.38 -1.12 29.73
C GLU A 111 21.51 -0.08 29.63
N ILE A 112 21.76 0.44 28.42
CA ILE A 112 22.92 1.30 28.13
C ILE A 112 22.56 2.78 27.98
N SER A 113 21.33 3.18 28.30
CA SER A 113 20.86 4.56 28.21
C SER A 113 20.07 4.98 29.45
N HIS A 114 19.64 6.25 29.48
CA HIS A 114 18.80 6.78 30.54
C HIS A 114 17.30 6.46 30.35
N TYR A 115 16.91 5.90 29.20
CA TYR A 115 15.51 5.62 28.89
C TYR A 115 14.96 4.45 29.71
N LYS A 116 13.66 4.51 30.04
CA LYS A 116 12.92 3.49 30.78
C LYS A 116 11.57 3.25 30.11
N ASP A 117 11.06 2.02 30.26
CA ASP A 117 9.73 1.60 29.80
C ASP A 117 9.46 1.85 28.29
N ILE A 118 10.51 1.69 27.47
CA ILE A 118 10.44 1.83 26.02
C ILE A 118 9.61 0.68 25.42
N LYS A 119 9.68 -0.53 25.99
CA LYS A 119 8.92 -1.69 25.51
C LYS A 119 7.41 -1.50 25.58
N SER A 120 6.89 -1.04 26.72
CA SER A 120 5.46 -0.78 26.90
C SER A 120 4.98 0.26 25.89
N LYS A 121 5.76 1.34 25.72
CA LYS A 121 5.49 2.38 24.71
C LYS A 121 5.49 1.82 23.29
N PHE A 122 6.45 0.97 22.95
CA PHE A 122 6.52 0.33 21.63
C PHE A 122 5.26 -0.48 21.32
N TYR A 123 4.79 -1.31 22.25
CA TYR A 123 3.56 -2.07 22.06
C TYR A 123 2.32 -1.18 21.90
N LYS A 124 2.21 -0.14 22.74
CA LYS A 124 1.09 0.81 22.69
C LYS A 124 0.99 1.51 21.34
N ILE A 125 2.13 1.92 20.76
CA ILE A 125 2.15 2.66 19.50
C ILE A 125 1.92 1.72 18.29
N ARG A 126 2.49 0.50 18.31
CA ARG A 126 2.43 -0.42 17.17
C ARG A 126 1.04 -1.01 16.91
N ASN A 127 0.15 -1.02 17.90
CA ASN A 127 -1.20 -1.60 17.82
C ASN A 127 -2.30 -0.57 17.46
N ASN A 128 -1.97 0.52 16.76
CA ASN A 128 -2.97 1.52 16.36
C ASN A 128 -3.80 1.01 15.16
N GLU A 129 -5.07 0.68 15.39
CA GLU A 129 -6.00 0.08 14.41
C GLU A 129 -6.59 1.11 13.42
N ASP A 130 -6.51 2.42 13.71
CA ASP A 130 -7.19 3.48 12.96
C ASP A 130 -6.62 3.68 11.55
N ILE A 131 -5.37 3.25 11.32
CA ILE A 131 -4.66 3.41 10.03
C ILE A 131 -5.43 2.79 8.87
N GLY A 132 -6.08 1.65 9.10
CA GLY A 132 -6.79 0.91 8.05
C GLY A 132 -7.99 1.69 7.49
N TYR A 133 -8.74 2.35 8.36
CA TYR A 133 -9.91 3.16 7.99
C TYR A 133 -9.50 4.40 7.19
N ILE A 134 -8.49 5.11 7.67
CA ILE A 134 -8.00 6.33 7.02
C ILE A 134 -7.49 6.04 5.60
N LEU A 135 -6.69 4.98 5.40
CA LEU A 135 -6.23 4.59 4.07
C LEU A 135 -7.38 4.22 3.13
N LYS A 136 -8.44 3.59 3.65
CA LYS A 136 -9.63 3.25 2.86
C LYS A 136 -10.33 4.50 2.35
N ASP A 137 -10.43 5.53 3.18
CA ASP A 137 -11.11 6.77 2.82
C ASP A 137 -10.30 7.60 1.83
N LEU A 138 -8.98 7.71 1.99
CA LEU A 138 -8.10 8.35 0.99
C LEU A 138 -8.19 7.66 -0.37
N ARG A 139 -8.17 6.33 -0.40
CA ARG A 139 -8.35 5.54 -1.63
C ARG A 139 -9.70 5.83 -2.28
N LYS A 140 -10.78 5.89 -1.47
CA LYS A 140 -12.13 6.19 -1.94
C LYS A 140 -12.20 7.59 -2.54
N TYR A 141 -11.63 8.59 -1.87
CA TYR A 141 -11.55 9.97 -2.38
C TYR A 141 -10.88 10.03 -3.75
N ILE A 142 -9.68 9.45 -3.90
CA ILE A 142 -8.93 9.48 -5.16
C ILE A 142 -9.71 8.79 -6.29
N ARG A 143 -10.32 7.63 -6.00
CA ARG A 143 -11.05 6.81 -6.96
C ARG A 143 -12.35 7.46 -7.44
N ASN A 144 -13.09 8.09 -6.51
CA ASN A 144 -14.41 8.64 -6.79
C ASN A 144 -14.31 10.01 -7.49
N ASN A 145 -13.28 10.80 -7.18
CA ASN A 145 -13.00 12.08 -7.85
C ASN A 145 -12.21 11.85 -9.15
N LYS A 146 -12.90 11.36 -10.18
CA LYS A 146 -12.28 10.95 -11.45
C LYS A 146 -12.13 12.09 -12.45
N ILE A 147 -11.05 12.04 -13.23
CA ILE A 147 -10.79 12.96 -14.34
C ILE A 147 -11.80 12.72 -15.46
N ILE A 148 -12.31 13.80 -16.05
CA ILE A 148 -13.26 13.75 -17.16
C ILE A 148 -12.50 13.79 -18.49
N PHE A 149 -12.58 12.69 -19.26
CA PHE A 149 -12.04 12.60 -20.63
C PHE A 149 -13.14 12.55 -21.71
N ASP A 150 -14.32 12.05 -21.35
CA ASP A 150 -15.48 11.94 -22.22
C ASP A 150 -16.55 12.97 -21.84
N ASN A 151 -17.56 13.16 -22.70
CA ASN A 151 -18.68 14.08 -22.45
C ASN A 151 -19.57 13.56 -21.31
N ALA A 152 -19.13 13.72 -20.06
CA ALA A 152 -20.02 13.65 -18.91
C ALA A 152 -21.06 14.79 -19.02
N LYS A 153 -22.28 14.53 -18.55
CA LYS A 153 -23.37 15.50 -18.56
C LYS A 153 -22.90 16.82 -17.92
N ASN A 154 -23.14 17.95 -18.60
CA ASN A 154 -22.62 19.26 -18.20
C ASN A 154 -23.13 19.76 -16.85
N ASP A 155 -24.18 19.14 -16.30
CA ASP A 155 -24.86 19.55 -15.08
C ASP A 155 -24.38 18.82 -13.82
N PHE A 156 -23.43 17.88 -13.92
CA PHE A 156 -22.76 17.32 -12.74
C PHE A 156 -21.79 18.33 -12.09
N HIS A 157 -21.54 18.17 -10.79
CA HIS A 157 -20.54 18.99 -10.10
C HIS A 157 -19.13 18.64 -10.56
N LYS A 158 -18.32 19.68 -10.75
CA LYS A 158 -16.95 19.57 -11.21
C LYS A 158 -16.07 20.54 -10.43
N ILE A 159 -14.81 20.13 -10.28
CA ILE A 159 -13.72 20.92 -9.72
C ILE A 159 -12.52 20.79 -10.65
N THR A 160 -11.52 21.66 -10.53
CA THR A 160 -10.26 21.49 -11.25
C THR A 160 -9.43 20.36 -10.65
N TYR A 161 -8.52 19.78 -11.43
CA TYR A 161 -7.59 18.77 -10.90
C TYR A 161 -6.68 19.35 -9.81
N LEU A 162 -6.30 20.63 -9.91
CA LEU A 162 -5.58 21.35 -8.87
C LEU A 162 -6.37 21.32 -7.54
N GLU A 163 -7.67 21.63 -7.58
CA GLU A 163 -8.54 21.61 -6.40
C GLU A 163 -8.65 20.21 -5.79
N LYS A 164 -8.76 19.15 -6.63
CA LYS A 164 -8.72 17.75 -6.15
C LYS A 164 -7.48 17.48 -5.31
N ILE A 165 -6.31 17.92 -5.80
CA ILE A 165 -5.02 17.70 -5.14
C ILE A 165 -4.85 18.60 -3.90
N MET A 166 -5.38 19.82 -3.91
CA MET A 166 -5.36 20.72 -2.74
C MET A 166 -6.12 20.11 -1.56
N ILE A 167 -7.35 19.62 -1.77
CA ILE A 167 -8.11 18.93 -0.72
C ILE A 167 -7.35 17.71 -0.19
N LEU A 168 -6.82 16.88 -1.09
CA LEU A 168 -6.07 15.69 -0.70
C LEU A 168 -4.83 16.03 0.15
N LYS A 169 -4.11 17.10 -0.19
CA LYS A 169 -2.98 17.59 0.60
C LYS A 169 -3.41 18.03 1.99
N GLN A 170 -4.50 18.81 2.09
CA GLN A 170 -5.02 19.28 3.37
C GLN A 170 -5.49 18.13 4.26
N ASP A 171 -6.20 17.16 3.69
CA ASP A 171 -6.62 15.97 4.42
C ASP A 171 -5.39 15.21 4.96
N LEU A 172 -4.36 15.02 4.14
CA LEU A 172 -3.11 14.38 4.57
C LEU A 172 -2.38 15.18 5.65
N GLU A 173 -2.29 16.50 5.51
CA GLU A 173 -1.69 17.38 6.52
C GLU A 173 -2.44 17.29 7.85
N PHE A 174 -3.77 17.35 7.82
CA PHE A 174 -4.60 17.22 9.01
C PHE A 174 -4.43 15.84 9.68
N ILE A 175 -4.47 14.75 8.91
CA ILE A 175 -4.29 13.40 9.42
C ILE A 175 -2.89 13.23 10.06
N LEU A 176 -1.87 13.89 9.49
CA LEU A 176 -0.49 13.81 9.95
C LEU A 176 -0.14 14.88 10.99
N CYS A 177 -1.05 15.82 11.27
CA CYS A 177 -0.99 16.71 12.42
C CYS A 177 -1.12 15.86 13.68
N GLY A 178 -0.04 15.76 14.43
CA GLY A 178 0.03 14.98 15.66
C GLY A 178 0.66 15.80 16.76
N ASN A 179 0.29 15.45 17.99
CA ASN A 179 0.80 16.01 19.24
C ASN A 179 2.32 16.20 19.24
N ASP A 180 2.78 17.19 20.01
CA ASP A 180 4.21 17.42 20.29
C ASP A 180 4.89 16.12 20.72
N CYS A 181 5.59 15.49 19.77
CA CYS A 181 6.38 14.30 20.03
C CYS A 181 7.55 14.71 20.93
N LYS A 182 7.75 14.02 22.05
CA LYS A 182 8.81 14.34 23.02
C LYS A 182 9.92 13.29 23.03
N PHE A 183 9.70 12.17 22.34
CA PHE A 183 10.55 10.99 22.41
C PHE A 183 10.87 10.44 21.01
N TRP A 184 12.10 9.94 20.83
CA TRP A 184 12.56 9.45 19.52
C TRP A 184 11.69 8.31 18.96
N LEU A 185 11.11 7.47 19.81
CA LEU A 185 10.23 6.39 19.38
C LEU A 185 8.91 6.92 18.82
N GLU A 186 8.36 8.00 19.41
CA GLU A 186 7.15 8.65 18.90
C GLU A 186 7.41 9.26 17.52
N TYR A 187 8.55 9.95 17.37
CA TYR A 187 9.00 10.46 16.07
C TYR A 187 9.19 9.35 15.04
N LEU A 188 9.77 8.21 15.43
CA LEU A 188 9.97 7.05 14.56
C LEU A 188 8.64 6.55 13.98
N PHE A 189 7.62 6.39 14.82
CA PHE A 189 6.31 5.91 14.36
C PHE A 189 5.52 6.98 13.61
N LYS A 190 5.70 8.27 13.92
CA LYS A 190 5.16 9.37 13.10
C LYS A 190 5.77 9.36 11.70
N ASP A 191 7.08 9.17 11.59
CA ASP A 191 7.79 9.03 10.31
C ASP A 191 7.30 7.81 9.53
N GLN A 192 7.12 6.66 10.19
CA GLN A 192 6.58 5.44 9.58
C GLN A 192 5.14 5.63 9.11
N TYR A 193 4.30 6.32 9.89
CA TYR A 193 2.93 6.62 9.51
C TYR A 193 2.88 7.54 8.30
N LYS A 194 3.68 8.61 8.30
CA LYS A 194 3.85 9.51 7.15
C LYS A 194 4.29 8.75 5.90
N GLN A 195 5.27 7.84 6.02
CA GLN A 195 5.71 6.99 4.92
C GLN A 195 4.55 6.21 4.30
N LEU A 196 3.78 5.51 5.13
CA LEU A 196 2.68 4.65 4.70
C LEU A 196 1.59 5.45 3.96
N MET A 197 1.21 6.59 4.53
CA MET A 197 0.14 7.45 4.02
C MET A 197 0.48 8.03 2.63
N TYR A 198 1.67 8.60 2.47
CA TYR A 198 2.10 9.15 1.18
C TYR A 198 2.40 8.06 0.15
N PHE A 199 3.00 6.94 0.57
CA PHE A 199 3.26 5.83 -0.36
C PHE A 199 1.95 5.30 -0.95
N ASP A 200 0.94 5.03 -0.12
CA ASP A 200 -0.35 4.55 -0.61
C ASP A 200 -1.03 5.61 -1.50
N THR A 201 -1.05 6.87 -1.08
CA THR A 201 -1.61 7.98 -1.87
C THR A 201 -0.98 8.07 -3.25
N PHE A 202 0.35 8.05 -3.34
CA PHE A 202 1.06 8.14 -4.62
C PHE A 202 0.77 6.92 -5.49
N GLN A 203 0.70 5.72 -4.92
CA GLN A 203 0.29 4.53 -5.64
C GLN A 203 -1.13 4.66 -6.20
N GLN A 204 -2.09 5.14 -5.40
CA GLN A 204 -3.47 5.32 -5.87
C GLN A 204 -3.57 6.34 -7.00
N LEU A 205 -2.89 7.49 -6.87
CA LEU A 205 -2.85 8.51 -7.90
C LEU A 205 -2.23 7.98 -9.19
N ILE A 206 -1.13 7.22 -9.11
CA ILE A 206 -0.55 6.56 -10.29
C ILE A 206 -1.54 5.59 -10.93
N VAL A 207 -2.18 4.73 -10.12
CA VAL A 207 -3.07 3.68 -10.63
C VAL A 207 -4.34 4.24 -11.26
N TYR A 208 -4.96 5.25 -10.64
CA TYR A 208 -6.26 5.79 -11.06
C TYR A 208 -6.13 6.99 -11.99
N ASP A 209 -5.14 7.84 -11.78
CA ASP A 209 -5.01 9.06 -12.56
C ASP A 209 -3.95 8.91 -13.66
N VAL A 210 -2.93 8.06 -13.57
CA VAL A 210 -1.88 7.99 -14.62
C VAL A 210 -2.07 6.82 -15.59
N ILE A 211 -2.32 5.61 -15.08
CA ILE A 211 -2.25 4.37 -15.87
C ILE A 211 -3.60 3.65 -16.06
N ASN A 212 -4.69 4.21 -15.54
CA ASN A 212 -5.99 3.55 -15.52
C ASN A 212 -6.57 3.37 -16.92
N ASP A 213 -7.46 2.39 -17.10
CA ASP A 213 -8.14 2.13 -18.38
C ASP A 213 -9.06 3.28 -18.82
N ARG A 214 -9.43 4.17 -17.88
CA ARG A 214 -10.21 5.39 -18.13
C ARG A 214 -9.41 6.51 -18.78
N VAL A 215 -8.09 6.48 -18.66
CA VAL A 215 -7.22 7.48 -19.29
C VAL A 215 -7.04 7.09 -20.75
N PRO A 216 -7.34 7.97 -21.73
CA PRO A 216 -7.12 7.66 -23.13
C PRO A 216 -5.68 7.19 -23.36
N LYS A 217 -5.50 6.12 -24.14
CA LYS A 217 -4.19 5.43 -24.30
C LYS A 217 -3.04 6.38 -24.64
N LYS A 218 -3.28 7.38 -25.51
CA LYS A 218 -2.30 8.40 -25.87
C LYS A 218 -1.88 9.25 -24.65
N ASN A 219 -2.85 9.69 -23.85
CA ASN A 219 -2.61 10.47 -22.64
C ASN A 219 -1.91 9.62 -21.59
N MET A 220 -2.33 8.36 -21.41
CA MET A 220 -1.69 7.41 -20.50
C MET A 220 -0.18 7.27 -20.79
N GLU A 221 0.20 7.18 -22.07
CA GLU A 221 1.61 7.12 -22.48
C GLU A 221 2.38 8.40 -22.10
N ILE A 222 1.82 9.56 -22.42
CA ILE A 222 2.44 10.87 -22.11
C ILE A 222 2.61 11.02 -20.60
N ASN A 223 1.57 10.70 -19.84
CA ASN A 223 1.52 10.88 -18.39
C ASN A 223 2.48 9.91 -17.69
N TYR A 224 2.55 8.66 -18.15
CA TYR A 224 3.53 7.69 -17.69
C TYR A 224 4.97 8.18 -17.90
N ASN A 225 5.29 8.68 -19.10
CA ASN A 225 6.64 9.14 -19.41
C ASN A 225 7.05 10.35 -18.58
N LYS A 226 6.14 11.33 -18.39
CA LYS A 226 6.36 12.48 -17.49
C LYS A 226 6.65 12.02 -16.06
N MET A 227 5.80 11.16 -15.50
CA MET A 227 6.01 10.64 -14.14
C MET A 227 7.30 9.83 -14.02
N CYS A 228 7.64 9.02 -15.02
CA CYS A 228 8.87 8.25 -15.02
C CYS A 228 10.10 9.16 -15.01
N GLU A 229 10.11 10.18 -15.87
CA GLU A 229 11.19 11.16 -15.97
C GLU A 229 11.37 11.95 -14.66
N PHE A 230 10.26 12.41 -14.05
CA PHE A 230 10.28 13.05 -12.75
C PHE A 230 10.91 12.16 -11.67
N LEU A 231 10.47 10.91 -11.56
CA LEU A 231 10.99 9.98 -10.56
C LEU A 231 12.48 9.69 -10.78
N ASP A 232 12.91 9.54 -12.03
CA ASP A 232 14.32 9.34 -12.37
C ASP A 232 15.18 10.55 -12.01
N LYS A 233 14.71 11.76 -12.31
CA LYS A 233 15.36 13.01 -11.89
C LYS A 233 15.50 13.08 -10.37
N PHE A 234 14.47 12.66 -9.62
CA PHE A 234 14.53 12.68 -8.15
C PHE A 234 15.48 11.62 -7.58
N ILE A 235 15.52 10.42 -8.16
CA ILE A 235 16.50 9.38 -7.83
C ILE A 235 17.92 9.90 -8.04
N ASN A 236 18.20 10.48 -9.21
CA ASN A 236 19.51 11.05 -9.52
C ASN A 236 19.88 12.20 -8.57
N PHE A 237 18.90 13.01 -8.16
CA PHE A 237 19.09 14.07 -7.17
C PHE A 237 19.55 13.50 -5.82
N LEU A 238 18.91 12.43 -5.32
CA LEU A 238 19.30 11.78 -4.07
C LEU A 238 20.68 11.13 -4.16
N GLU A 239 20.98 10.47 -5.29
CA GLU A 239 22.28 9.83 -5.51
C GLU A 239 23.42 10.87 -5.62
N SER A 240 23.15 12.05 -6.19
CA SER A 240 24.13 13.15 -6.27
C SER A 240 24.28 13.97 -4.99
N ASN A 241 23.34 13.83 -4.04
CA ASN A 241 23.34 14.56 -2.77
C ASN A 241 23.30 13.58 -1.58
N PRO A 242 24.29 12.67 -1.47
CA PRO A 242 24.30 11.70 -0.39
C PRO A 242 24.39 12.40 0.97
N GLU A 243 23.79 11.78 2.00
CA GLU A 243 23.96 12.20 3.39
C GLU A 243 25.46 12.28 3.70
N LYS A 244 25.94 13.50 3.99
CA LYS A 244 27.30 13.67 4.52
C LYS A 244 27.29 13.18 5.96
N PRO A 245 28.22 12.30 6.35
CA PRO A 245 28.27 11.80 7.72
C PRO A 245 28.44 12.97 8.67
N SER A 246 27.56 13.03 9.68
CA SER A 246 27.65 14.02 10.75
C SER A 246 28.90 13.82 11.61
N LYS A 247 29.12 14.69 12.59
CA LYS A 247 30.15 14.49 13.61
C LYS A 247 29.99 13.10 14.25
N MET A 248 31.12 12.43 14.43
CA MET A 248 31.23 11.10 15.05
C MET A 248 30.48 11.03 16.38
N LYS A 249 29.56 10.08 16.50
CA LYS A 249 28.73 9.87 17.71
C LYS A 249 29.55 9.21 18.82
N LYS A 250 29.39 9.69 20.06
CA LYS A 250 30.19 9.28 21.22
C LYS A 250 29.46 8.35 22.20
N GLU A 251 28.14 8.35 22.21
CA GLU A 251 27.35 7.49 23.09
C GLU A 251 27.12 6.11 22.47
N SER A 252 27.32 5.05 23.25
CA SER A 252 27.14 3.66 22.80
C SER A 252 25.68 3.37 22.46
N SER A 253 24.73 3.92 23.20
CA SER A 253 23.28 3.75 22.97
C SER A 253 22.84 4.19 21.57
N THR A 254 23.54 5.15 20.96
CA THR A 254 23.08 5.77 19.71
C THR A 254 23.12 4.80 18.53
N ILE A 255 24.12 3.91 18.43
CA ILE A 255 24.16 2.94 17.32
C ILE A 255 22.99 1.94 17.40
N PHE A 256 22.57 1.56 18.62
CA PHE A 256 21.43 0.66 18.82
C PHE A 256 20.10 1.35 18.49
N ILE A 257 19.92 2.61 18.92
CA ILE A 257 18.74 3.42 18.58
C ILE A 257 18.67 3.64 17.06
N ASP A 258 19.77 4.08 16.44
CA ASP A 258 19.84 4.30 14.99
C ASP A 258 19.50 3.01 14.24
N PHE A 259 20.02 1.85 14.69
CA PHE A 259 19.75 0.56 14.08
C PHE A 259 18.29 0.14 14.22
N PHE A 260 17.71 0.33 15.41
CA PHE A 260 16.29 0.06 15.64
C PHE A 260 15.40 0.92 14.72
N CYS A 261 15.64 2.24 14.68
CA CYS A 261 14.93 3.16 13.78
C CYS A 261 15.07 2.75 12.32
N PHE A 262 16.29 2.41 11.90
CA PHE A 262 16.58 1.96 10.54
C PHE A 262 15.79 0.71 10.14
N LEU A 263 15.64 -0.26 11.05
CA LEU A 263 14.85 -1.46 10.79
C LEU A 263 13.35 -1.15 10.66
N ILE A 264 12.79 -0.37 11.59
CA ILE A 264 11.35 -0.04 11.62
C ILE A 264 10.94 0.78 10.39
N LEU A 265 11.74 1.79 10.01
CA LEU A 265 11.44 2.64 8.85
C LEU A 265 11.54 1.91 7.51
N ARG A 266 12.25 0.78 7.45
CA ARG A 266 12.42 0.01 6.21
C ARG A 266 11.52 -1.22 6.12
N GLU A 267 10.94 -1.67 7.23
CA GLU A 267 10.12 -2.88 7.29
C GLU A 267 9.01 -2.86 6.21
N GLY A 268 8.20 -1.80 6.18
CA GLY A 268 7.11 -1.66 5.19
C GLY A 268 7.62 -1.62 3.74
N LEU A 269 8.62 -0.78 3.47
CA LEU A 269 9.19 -0.63 2.13
C LEU A 269 9.80 -1.94 1.58
N LEU A 270 10.44 -2.73 2.44
CA LEU A 270 10.96 -4.04 2.05
C LEU A 270 9.84 -5.04 1.76
N LYS A 271 8.73 -5.03 2.53
CA LYS A 271 7.53 -5.83 2.19
C LYS A 271 6.95 -5.42 0.85
N ASP A 272 6.88 -4.12 0.57
CA ASP A 272 6.40 -3.61 -0.72
C ASP A 272 7.32 -4.03 -1.88
N MET A 273 8.63 -4.12 -1.65
CA MET A 273 9.55 -4.69 -2.65
C MET A 273 9.29 -6.17 -2.93
N GLU A 274 8.92 -6.98 -1.92
CA GLU A 274 8.50 -8.36 -2.14
C GLU A 274 7.19 -8.45 -2.94
N VAL A 275 6.22 -7.55 -2.67
CA VAL A 275 5.00 -7.41 -3.49
C VAL A 275 5.37 -7.10 -4.95
N LEU A 276 6.27 -6.16 -5.18
CA LEU A 276 6.72 -5.77 -6.52
C LEU A 276 7.49 -6.90 -7.22
N LYS A 277 8.28 -7.71 -6.51
CA LYS A 277 8.93 -8.91 -7.07
C LYS A 277 7.92 -9.94 -7.53
N ILE A 278 6.86 -10.20 -6.75
CA ILE A 278 5.78 -11.10 -7.19
C ILE A 278 5.14 -10.56 -8.46
N ARG A 279 4.77 -9.27 -8.49
CA ARG A 279 4.16 -8.64 -9.67
C ARG A 279 5.05 -8.76 -10.89
N ASP A 280 6.34 -8.47 -10.75
CA ASP A 280 7.32 -8.54 -11.82
C ASP A 280 7.45 -9.98 -12.38
N ASN A 281 7.37 -10.98 -11.49
CA ASN A 281 7.43 -12.40 -11.83
C ASN A 281 6.17 -12.93 -12.53
N ILE A 282 5.05 -12.21 -12.50
CA ILE A 282 3.78 -12.62 -13.13
C ILE A 282 3.36 -11.67 -14.26
N LYS A 283 4.04 -10.54 -14.49
CA LYS A 283 3.54 -9.48 -15.39
C LYS A 283 3.43 -9.90 -16.86
N GLU A 284 4.19 -10.90 -17.29
CA GLU A 284 4.19 -11.44 -18.65
C GLU A 284 3.35 -12.73 -18.78
N ASP A 285 2.93 -13.32 -17.66
CA ASP A 285 2.22 -14.60 -17.67
C ASP A 285 0.83 -14.41 -18.29
N VAL A 286 0.48 -15.20 -19.29
CA VAL A 286 -0.89 -15.24 -19.85
C VAL A 286 -1.48 -16.61 -19.56
N TYR A 287 -2.30 -16.73 -18.52
CA TYR A 287 -2.87 -18.02 -18.11
C TYR A 287 -4.10 -18.40 -18.95
N LYS A 288 -4.98 -17.43 -19.23
CA LYS A 288 -6.14 -17.58 -20.11
C LYS A 288 -6.64 -16.20 -20.55
N GLU A 289 -7.08 -16.08 -21.79
CA GLU A 289 -7.70 -14.83 -22.27
C GLU A 289 -8.92 -14.46 -21.42
N ILE A 290 -8.95 -13.21 -20.96
CA ILE A 290 -10.04 -12.66 -20.17
C ILE A 290 -10.79 -11.65 -21.03
N LYS A 291 -11.94 -12.05 -21.57
CA LYS A 291 -12.79 -11.13 -22.34
C LYS A 291 -13.30 -9.98 -21.44
N PRO A 292 -13.38 -8.73 -21.93
CA PRO A 292 -14.04 -7.67 -21.17
C PRO A 292 -15.52 -8.00 -20.94
N LEU A 293 -16.02 -7.64 -19.77
CA LEU A 293 -17.42 -7.66 -19.39
C LEU A 293 -17.99 -6.27 -19.60
N GLU A 294 -19.11 -6.18 -20.31
CA GLU A 294 -19.75 -4.91 -20.60
C GLU A 294 -20.14 -4.16 -19.31
N LYS A 295 -19.85 -2.85 -19.24
CA LYS A 295 -20.17 -1.99 -18.08
C LYS A 295 -21.65 -2.08 -17.67
N ARG A 296 -22.56 -2.17 -18.65
CA ARG A 296 -23.99 -2.33 -18.41
C ARG A 296 -24.31 -3.63 -17.66
N ILE A 297 -23.75 -4.75 -18.10
CA ILE A 297 -23.94 -6.06 -17.43
C ILE A 297 -23.37 -6.01 -16.01
N GLN A 298 -22.20 -5.36 -15.82
CA GLN A 298 -21.61 -5.18 -14.50
C GLN A 298 -22.54 -4.40 -13.56
N PHE A 299 -23.06 -3.27 -14.03
CA PHE A 299 -23.97 -2.43 -13.26
C PHE A 299 -25.25 -3.17 -12.89
N LEU A 300 -25.94 -3.77 -13.88
CA LEU A 300 -27.20 -4.47 -13.65
C LEU A 300 -27.03 -5.68 -12.71
N ASN A 301 -25.93 -6.43 -12.83
CA ASN A 301 -25.63 -7.50 -11.89
C ASN A 301 -25.37 -6.95 -10.48
N HIS A 302 -24.65 -5.84 -10.35
CA HIS A 302 -24.43 -5.22 -9.04
C HIS A 302 -25.75 -4.81 -8.38
N VAL A 303 -26.63 -4.13 -9.12
CA VAL A 303 -27.97 -3.74 -8.64
C VAL A 303 -28.78 -4.97 -8.23
N LEU A 304 -28.78 -6.03 -9.05
CA LEU A 304 -29.55 -7.24 -8.82
C LEU A 304 -29.07 -8.00 -7.57
N GLU A 305 -27.76 -8.12 -7.34
CA GLU A 305 -27.23 -8.75 -6.13
C GLU A 305 -27.47 -7.87 -4.88
N THR A 306 -27.39 -6.54 -5.00
CA THR A 306 -27.77 -5.61 -3.92
C THR A 306 -29.25 -5.75 -3.56
N ALA A 307 -30.14 -5.88 -4.55
CA ALA A 307 -31.57 -6.07 -4.33
C ALA A 307 -31.89 -7.38 -3.59
N LYS A 308 -31.19 -8.47 -3.91
CA LYS A 308 -31.36 -9.76 -3.21
C LYS A 308 -30.96 -9.67 -1.74
N ASN A 309 -29.91 -8.90 -1.45
CA ASN A 309 -29.33 -8.76 -0.12
C ASN A 309 -29.91 -7.57 0.66
N GLU A 310 -30.92 -6.87 0.13
CA GLU A 310 -31.49 -5.64 0.68
C GLU A 310 -31.87 -5.79 2.16
N LYS A 311 -32.56 -6.88 2.52
CA LYS A 311 -32.97 -7.15 3.91
C LYS A 311 -31.77 -7.27 4.86
N ASP A 312 -30.75 -8.03 4.47
CA ASP A 312 -29.57 -8.25 5.29
C ASP A 312 -28.76 -6.95 5.47
N ILE A 313 -28.70 -6.12 4.42
CA ILE A 313 -28.06 -4.81 4.48
C ILE A 313 -28.81 -3.88 5.44
N ILE A 314 -30.14 -3.81 5.34
CA ILE A 314 -30.97 -3.00 6.23
C ILE A 314 -30.83 -3.47 7.68
N ASN A 315 -30.84 -4.78 7.92
CA ASN A 315 -30.67 -5.35 9.27
C ASN A 315 -29.32 -4.98 9.88
N LYS A 316 -28.22 -5.13 9.12
CA LYS A 316 -26.88 -4.72 9.55
C LYS A 316 -26.77 -3.23 9.82
N GLU A 317 -27.46 -2.39 9.06
CA GLU A 317 -27.47 -0.96 9.32
C GLU A 317 -28.23 -0.64 10.62
N LYS A 318 -29.36 -1.31 10.86
CA LYS A 318 -30.12 -1.19 12.11
C LYS A 318 -29.34 -1.63 13.34
N GLU A 319 -28.40 -2.56 13.22
CA GLU A 319 -27.52 -2.99 14.33
C GLU A 319 -26.64 -1.86 14.89
N LYS A 320 -26.43 -0.77 14.15
CA LYS A 320 -25.67 0.40 14.61
C LYS A 320 -26.43 1.30 15.58
N TYR A 321 -27.74 1.09 15.73
CA TYR A 321 -28.63 1.92 16.52
C TYR A 321 -29.14 1.18 17.75
N THR A 322 -29.58 1.91 18.78
CA THR A 322 -30.20 1.33 19.97
C THR A 322 -31.60 0.79 19.66
N ASP A 323 -32.12 -0.14 20.48
CA ASP A 323 -33.41 -0.78 20.20
C ASP A 323 -34.58 0.22 20.13
N ASN A 324 -34.53 1.30 20.93
CA ASN A 324 -35.50 2.40 20.88
C ASN A 324 -35.40 3.23 19.59
N GLU A 325 -34.21 3.33 18.99
CA GLU A 325 -34.00 4.01 17.72
C GLU A 325 -34.43 3.12 16.55
N LYS A 326 -34.19 1.80 16.61
CA LYS A 326 -34.54 0.82 15.56
C LYS A 326 -36.01 0.81 15.18
N GLU A 327 -36.92 1.00 16.14
CA GLU A 327 -38.37 1.05 15.91
C GLU A 327 -38.81 2.30 15.15
N SER A 328 -38.00 3.36 15.19
CA SER A 328 -38.25 4.64 14.49
C SER A 328 -37.58 4.76 13.11
N ILE A 329 -36.72 3.81 12.74
CA ILE A 329 -36.00 3.83 11.45
C ILE A 329 -36.97 3.47 10.32
N GLU A 330 -37.43 4.48 9.58
CA GLU A 330 -37.95 4.28 8.23
C GLU A 330 -36.90 3.55 7.39
N CYS A 331 -37.29 2.47 6.71
CA CYS A 331 -36.39 1.77 5.80
C CYS A 331 -35.90 2.74 4.72
N PHE A 332 -34.62 3.11 4.77
CA PHE A 332 -34.01 3.97 3.78
C PHE A 332 -33.86 3.23 2.45
N ASP A 333 -34.06 3.94 1.34
CA ASP A 333 -33.76 3.40 0.01
C ASP A 333 -32.24 3.28 -0.17
N ILE A 334 -31.75 2.08 -0.47
CA ILE A 334 -30.32 1.82 -0.65
C ILE A 334 -29.81 2.65 -1.83
N GLN A 335 -28.73 3.40 -1.59
CA GLN A 335 -28.08 4.22 -2.62
C GLN A 335 -26.97 3.43 -3.32
N ILE A 336 -27.02 3.35 -4.65
CA ILE A 336 -26.03 2.67 -5.48
C ILE A 336 -25.04 3.71 -6.03
N ASP A 337 -23.75 3.49 -5.81
CA ASP A 337 -22.67 4.35 -6.34
C ASP A 337 -22.55 4.20 -7.86
N CYS A 338 -22.76 5.30 -8.58
CA CYS A 338 -22.72 5.35 -10.04
C CYS A 338 -21.43 5.93 -10.60
N ASN A 339 -20.42 6.27 -9.78
CA ASN A 339 -19.19 6.94 -10.23
C ASN A 339 -18.49 6.20 -11.39
N ASN A 340 -18.53 4.87 -11.39
CA ASN A 340 -17.89 4.03 -12.40
C ASN A 340 -18.79 3.75 -13.62
N PHE A 341 -20.03 4.25 -13.61
CA PHE A 341 -21.11 3.91 -14.54
C PHE A 341 -21.82 5.15 -15.11
N ILE A 342 -21.36 6.37 -14.81
CA ILE A 342 -22.00 7.60 -15.31
C ILE A 342 -22.07 7.69 -16.83
N GLU A 343 -21.20 6.95 -17.53
CA GLU A 343 -21.19 6.92 -18.99
C GLU A 343 -22.35 6.10 -19.58
N LEU A 344 -23.08 5.34 -18.75
CA LEU A 344 -24.26 4.59 -19.19
C LEU A 344 -25.44 5.55 -19.42
N GLU A 345 -25.85 5.69 -20.68
CA GLU A 345 -26.93 6.59 -21.11
C GLU A 345 -28.23 6.40 -20.31
N GLU A 346 -28.63 5.16 -20.04
CA GLU A 346 -29.83 4.81 -19.29
C GLU A 346 -29.82 5.27 -17.81
N LEU A 347 -28.65 5.65 -17.28
CA LEU A 347 -28.49 6.16 -15.91
C LEU A 347 -28.39 7.68 -15.83
N GLN A 348 -28.02 8.38 -16.90
CA GLN A 348 -27.67 9.81 -16.87
C GLN A 348 -28.79 10.72 -16.35
N ASN A 349 -30.05 10.33 -16.51
CA ASN A 349 -31.22 11.08 -16.00
C ASN A 349 -31.69 10.63 -14.61
N LYS A 350 -31.17 9.50 -14.11
CA LYS A 350 -31.55 8.91 -12.82
C LYS A 350 -30.52 9.19 -11.72
N ILE A 351 -29.28 9.51 -12.08
CA ILE A 351 -28.22 9.81 -11.11
C ILE A 351 -28.51 11.13 -10.41
N ASN A 352 -28.49 11.11 -9.08
CA ASN A 352 -28.48 12.31 -8.26
C ASN A 352 -27.13 13.02 -8.44
N LYS A 353 -27.17 14.26 -8.93
CA LYS A 353 -25.97 15.04 -9.25
C LYS A 353 -25.16 15.43 -8.02
N ASP A 354 -25.82 15.58 -6.88
CA ASP A 354 -25.19 16.02 -5.63
C ASP A 354 -24.37 14.89 -4.99
N THR A 355 -24.81 13.63 -5.14
CA THR A 355 -24.20 12.45 -4.48
C THR A 355 -23.53 11.47 -5.45
N LEU A 356 -23.82 11.57 -6.75
CA LEU A 356 -23.41 10.62 -7.79
C LEU A 356 -23.93 9.19 -7.55
N THR A 357 -25.09 9.08 -6.89
CA THR A 357 -25.78 7.83 -6.62
C THR A 357 -27.11 7.73 -7.35
N VAL A 358 -27.64 6.52 -7.44
CA VAL A 358 -29.03 6.26 -7.84
C VAL A 358 -29.70 5.40 -6.78
N SER A 359 -30.98 5.61 -6.54
CA SER A 359 -31.74 4.82 -5.57
C SER A 359 -32.00 3.41 -6.11
N LEU A 360 -31.96 2.39 -5.26
CA LEU A 360 -32.22 1.00 -5.65
C LEU A 360 -33.63 0.86 -6.23
N ASN A 361 -34.62 1.53 -5.63
CA ASN A 361 -35.99 1.54 -6.17
C ASN A 361 -36.05 2.09 -7.60
N ALA A 362 -35.33 3.17 -7.91
CA ALA A 362 -35.28 3.73 -9.28
C ALA A 362 -34.59 2.80 -10.30
N CYS A 363 -33.80 1.84 -9.81
CA CYS A 363 -33.16 0.80 -10.61
C CYS A 363 -33.99 -0.47 -10.77
N ARG A 364 -35.09 -0.67 -10.02
CA ARG A 364 -35.90 -1.91 -10.10
C ARG A 364 -36.42 -2.19 -11.50
N GLU A 365 -36.86 -1.17 -12.23
CA GLU A 365 -37.28 -1.31 -13.63
C GLU A 365 -36.11 -1.71 -14.55
N LEU A 366 -34.87 -1.31 -14.25
CA LEU A 366 -33.70 -1.68 -15.07
C LEU A 366 -33.36 -3.18 -14.92
N ILE A 367 -33.65 -3.77 -13.75
CA ILE A 367 -33.36 -5.17 -13.47
C ILE A 367 -34.53 -6.13 -13.68
N LYS A 368 -35.74 -5.61 -13.92
CA LYS A 368 -36.97 -6.40 -14.06
C LYS A 368 -36.88 -7.48 -15.13
N ASP A 369 -36.30 -7.13 -16.28
CA ASP A 369 -36.09 -8.04 -17.41
C ASP A 369 -34.64 -8.54 -17.51
N PHE A 370 -33.78 -8.15 -16.56
CA PHE A 370 -32.39 -8.57 -16.53
C PHE A 370 -32.24 -9.79 -15.62
N ASN A 371 -32.03 -10.95 -16.21
CA ASN A 371 -31.65 -12.14 -15.47
C ASN A 371 -30.45 -12.82 -16.12
N LEU A 372 -29.41 -13.06 -15.35
CA LEU A 372 -28.28 -13.86 -15.80
C LEU A 372 -28.58 -15.33 -15.51
N THR A 373 -28.93 -16.07 -16.56
CA THR A 373 -29.07 -17.54 -16.48
C THR A 373 -27.77 -18.17 -15.99
N GLN A 374 -27.84 -19.40 -15.46
CA GLN A 374 -26.63 -20.16 -15.11
C GLN A 374 -25.67 -20.27 -16.29
N GLY A 375 -26.19 -20.48 -17.51
CA GLY A 375 -25.39 -20.53 -18.73
C GLY A 375 -24.66 -19.21 -19.01
N ASN A 376 -25.34 -18.08 -18.85
CA ASN A 376 -24.75 -16.75 -19.02
C ASN A 376 -23.65 -16.49 -17.98
N LYS A 377 -23.91 -16.79 -16.70
CA LYS A 377 -22.90 -16.65 -15.64
C LYS A 377 -21.69 -17.56 -15.89
N ALA A 378 -21.94 -18.80 -16.31
CA ALA A 378 -20.88 -19.76 -16.65
C ALA A 378 -20.03 -19.27 -17.82
N GLU A 379 -20.65 -18.72 -18.86
CA GLU A 379 -19.94 -18.17 -20.00
C GLU A 379 -19.08 -16.95 -19.62
N ILE A 380 -19.61 -16.04 -18.80
CA ILE A 380 -18.87 -14.85 -18.32
C ILE A 380 -17.64 -15.25 -17.49
N ILE A 381 -17.81 -16.18 -16.54
CA ILE A 381 -16.78 -16.53 -15.55
C ILE A 381 -15.78 -17.55 -16.11
N TYR A 382 -16.26 -18.60 -16.78
CA TYR A 382 -15.45 -19.73 -17.24
C TYR A 382 -15.16 -19.72 -18.75
N GLY A 383 -15.82 -18.86 -19.52
CA GLY A 383 -15.74 -18.85 -20.99
C GLY A 383 -16.44 -20.03 -21.65
N LYS A 384 -17.37 -20.70 -20.95
CA LYS A 384 -18.14 -21.85 -21.46
C LYS A 384 -19.58 -21.78 -20.93
N SER A 385 -20.56 -21.97 -21.82
CA SER A 385 -21.99 -21.92 -21.48
C SER A 385 -22.48 -23.12 -20.65
N LYS A 386 -21.76 -24.24 -20.68
CA LYS A 386 -22.03 -25.43 -19.84
C LYS A 386 -20.81 -25.78 -19.00
N VAL A 387 -21.00 -25.81 -17.69
CA VAL A 387 -19.98 -26.19 -16.70
C VAL A 387 -20.60 -27.21 -15.74
N ASN A 388 -20.00 -28.39 -15.64
CA ASN A 388 -20.44 -29.42 -14.71
C ASN A 388 -20.33 -28.93 -13.26
N ASN A 389 -21.34 -29.23 -12.46
CA ASN A 389 -21.49 -28.80 -11.06
C ASN A 389 -21.31 -27.28 -10.88
N PHE A 390 -21.93 -26.49 -11.77
CA PHE A 390 -21.77 -25.03 -11.75
C PHE A 390 -22.10 -24.40 -10.39
N ASN A 391 -23.20 -24.80 -9.76
CA ASN A 391 -23.63 -24.25 -8.45
C ASN A 391 -22.58 -24.52 -7.36
N GLU A 392 -22.14 -25.77 -7.22
CA GLU A 392 -21.09 -26.17 -6.26
C GLU A 392 -19.78 -25.39 -6.50
N LYS A 393 -19.36 -25.25 -7.76
CA LYS A 393 -18.17 -24.47 -8.10
C LYS A 393 -18.33 -22.98 -7.77
N MET A 394 -19.53 -22.43 -7.98
CA MET A 394 -19.81 -21.03 -7.68
C MET A 394 -19.80 -20.76 -6.18
N GLU A 395 -20.40 -21.64 -5.38
CA GLU A 395 -20.36 -21.59 -3.92
C GLU A 395 -18.92 -21.67 -3.40
N ASN A 396 -18.12 -22.60 -3.93
CA ASN A 396 -16.70 -22.71 -3.58
C ASN A 396 -15.92 -21.41 -3.92
N LEU A 397 -16.21 -20.77 -5.05
CA LEU A 397 -15.60 -19.48 -5.39
C LEU A 397 -15.98 -18.38 -4.40
N GLU A 398 -17.25 -18.33 -3.99
CA GLU A 398 -17.74 -17.34 -3.04
C GLU A 398 -17.11 -17.54 -1.66
N ASN A 399 -17.04 -18.79 -1.17
CA ASN A 399 -16.37 -19.13 0.09
C ASN A 399 -14.88 -18.76 0.08
N ILE A 400 -14.21 -18.97 -1.06
CA ILE A 400 -12.82 -18.51 -1.24
C ILE A 400 -12.75 -16.98 -1.14
N LEU A 401 -13.62 -16.25 -1.84
CA LEU A 401 -13.62 -14.79 -1.84
C LEU A 401 -14.00 -14.18 -0.48
N GLU A 402 -14.81 -14.86 0.33
CA GLU A 402 -15.09 -14.46 1.71
C GLU A 402 -13.84 -14.45 2.60
N THR A 403 -12.87 -15.30 2.31
CA THR A 403 -11.56 -15.31 3.01
C THR A 403 -10.72 -14.07 2.68
N PHE A 404 -11.07 -13.35 1.61
CA PHE A 404 -10.31 -12.21 1.07
C PHE A 404 -11.21 -10.97 0.98
N PRO A 405 -11.52 -10.31 2.13
CA PRO A 405 -12.56 -9.27 2.22
C PRO A 405 -12.26 -7.99 1.42
N PHE A 406 -11.07 -7.89 0.81
CA PHE A 406 -10.73 -6.83 -0.15
C PHE A 406 -11.39 -6.99 -1.52
N PHE A 407 -12.00 -8.13 -1.82
CA PHE A 407 -12.80 -8.34 -3.03
C PHE A 407 -14.25 -8.67 -2.69
N SER A 408 -15.20 -8.04 -3.39
CA SER A 408 -16.61 -8.41 -3.30
C SER A 408 -16.81 -9.75 -4.00
N LYS A 409 -17.39 -10.73 -3.27
CA LYS A 409 -17.74 -12.04 -3.82
C LYS A 409 -18.82 -11.92 -4.90
N GLU A 410 -19.63 -10.87 -4.88
CA GLU A 410 -20.69 -10.59 -5.86
C GLU A 410 -20.13 -10.09 -7.22
N ASN A 411 -18.88 -9.62 -7.24
CA ASN A 411 -18.28 -9.04 -8.45
C ASN A 411 -17.85 -10.11 -9.47
N LEU A 412 -18.52 -10.11 -10.63
CA LEU A 412 -18.24 -11.05 -11.73
C LEU A 412 -16.83 -10.92 -12.33
N GLN A 413 -16.26 -9.70 -12.39
CA GLN A 413 -14.89 -9.50 -12.89
C GLN A 413 -13.87 -10.14 -11.94
N VAL A 414 -14.08 -10.04 -10.64
CA VAL A 414 -13.22 -10.68 -9.62
C VAL A 414 -13.29 -12.20 -9.77
N LYS A 415 -14.50 -12.77 -9.83
CA LYS A 415 -14.69 -14.22 -10.04
C LYS A 415 -14.00 -14.71 -11.30
N LYS A 416 -14.16 -13.97 -12.40
CA LYS A 416 -13.48 -14.23 -13.67
C LYS A 416 -11.96 -14.18 -13.55
N ALA A 417 -11.43 -13.14 -12.91
CA ALA A 417 -9.99 -12.99 -12.68
C ALA A 417 -9.43 -14.12 -11.82
N LEU A 418 -10.14 -14.55 -10.77
CA LEU A 418 -9.73 -15.67 -9.93
C LEU A 418 -9.71 -17.00 -10.71
N ILE A 419 -10.75 -17.29 -11.51
CA ILE A 419 -10.76 -18.47 -12.38
C ILE A 419 -9.60 -18.44 -13.37
N SER A 420 -9.42 -17.33 -14.07
CA SER A 420 -8.42 -17.24 -15.15
C SER A 420 -6.99 -17.22 -14.63
N ASN A 421 -6.67 -16.44 -13.59
CA ASN A 421 -5.30 -16.19 -13.12
C ASN A 421 -4.88 -17.02 -11.89
N ILE A 422 -5.80 -17.69 -11.20
CA ILE A 422 -5.44 -18.51 -10.02
C ILE A 422 -5.69 -20.00 -10.29
N GLN A 423 -6.87 -20.39 -10.77
CA GLN A 423 -7.14 -21.81 -10.98
C GLN A 423 -6.36 -22.43 -12.15
N ASN A 424 -5.93 -21.61 -13.11
CA ASN A 424 -5.06 -22.06 -14.22
C ASN A 424 -3.58 -21.78 -13.95
N ASP A 425 -3.21 -21.14 -12.84
CA ASP A 425 -1.81 -20.91 -12.48
C ASP A 425 -1.23 -22.16 -11.79
N ASN A 426 -0.38 -22.88 -12.53
CA ASN A 426 0.31 -24.07 -12.06
C ASN A 426 1.68 -23.77 -11.43
N LYS A 427 2.05 -22.50 -11.29
CA LYS A 427 3.34 -22.10 -10.72
C LYS A 427 3.35 -22.34 -9.21
N PRO A 428 4.33 -23.08 -8.67
CA PRO A 428 4.50 -23.21 -7.24
C PRO A 428 4.90 -21.87 -6.61
N ILE A 429 4.29 -21.53 -5.47
CA ILE A 429 4.62 -20.31 -4.70
C ILE A 429 5.73 -20.63 -3.71
N SER A 430 6.86 -19.92 -3.80
CA SER A 430 7.92 -19.99 -2.80
C SER A 430 7.51 -19.21 -1.54
N PRO A 431 7.83 -19.69 -0.31
CA PRO A 431 8.55 -20.93 0.01
C PRO A 431 7.67 -22.19 0.11
N LEU A 432 6.36 -22.07 -0.05
CA LEU A 432 5.37 -23.12 0.19
C LEU A 432 5.47 -24.31 -0.79
N ARG A 433 6.01 -24.08 -1.99
CA ARG A 433 6.15 -25.06 -3.10
C ARG A 433 4.84 -25.74 -3.51
N LYS A 434 3.69 -25.10 -3.20
CA LYS A 434 2.35 -25.48 -3.63
C LYS A 434 1.82 -24.47 -4.65
N THR A 435 0.93 -24.89 -5.53
CA THR A 435 0.19 -23.97 -6.43
C THR A 435 -0.83 -23.17 -5.63
N LEU A 436 -1.23 -22.00 -6.11
CA LEU A 436 -2.24 -21.21 -5.40
C LEU A 436 -3.58 -21.93 -5.30
N LYS A 437 -3.96 -22.69 -6.33
CA LYS A 437 -5.17 -23.52 -6.28
C LYS A 437 -5.16 -24.45 -5.07
N SER A 438 -4.05 -25.17 -4.85
CA SER A 438 -3.91 -26.06 -3.69
C SER A 438 -3.86 -25.29 -2.36
N LEU A 439 -3.28 -24.10 -2.34
CA LEU A 439 -3.18 -23.27 -1.14
C LEU A 439 -4.51 -22.65 -0.72
N LEU A 440 -5.45 -22.46 -1.63
CA LEU A 440 -6.79 -21.98 -1.32
C LEU A 440 -7.65 -23.03 -0.61
N GLU A 441 -7.36 -24.31 -0.85
CA GLU A 441 -8.01 -25.46 -0.19
C GLU A 441 -7.37 -25.79 1.17
N ASP A 442 -6.21 -25.23 1.49
CA ASP A 442 -5.46 -25.46 2.72
C ASP A 442 -5.87 -24.46 3.82
N GLU A 443 -6.64 -24.93 4.81
CA GLU A 443 -7.24 -24.04 5.82
C GLU A 443 -6.21 -23.29 6.67
N GLU A 444 -5.03 -23.88 6.91
CA GLU A 444 -3.98 -23.28 7.73
C GLU A 444 -3.18 -22.24 6.92
N LEU A 445 -2.91 -22.53 5.65
CA LEU A 445 -2.04 -21.71 4.80
C LEU A 445 -2.80 -20.62 4.03
N ARG A 446 -4.10 -20.79 3.75
CA ARG A 446 -4.90 -19.84 2.95
C ARG A 446 -4.93 -18.42 3.53
N GLN A 447 -4.79 -18.31 4.85
CA GLN A 447 -4.77 -17.04 5.59
C GLN A 447 -3.35 -16.46 5.79
N SER A 448 -2.31 -17.10 5.26
CA SER A 448 -0.96 -16.53 5.30
C SER A 448 -0.85 -15.22 4.53
N GLU A 449 0.03 -14.33 4.97
CA GLU A 449 0.31 -13.08 4.28
C GLU A 449 0.81 -13.35 2.86
N THR A 450 1.68 -14.37 2.70
CA THR A 450 2.19 -14.84 1.40
C THR A 450 1.04 -15.19 0.45
N VAL A 451 0.08 -16.01 0.88
CA VAL A 451 -1.04 -16.44 0.03
C VAL A 451 -1.96 -15.27 -0.28
N ILE A 452 -2.33 -14.49 0.74
CA ILE A 452 -3.20 -13.31 0.59
C ILE A 452 -2.63 -12.34 -0.46
N LYS A 453 -1.33 -12.02 -0.37
CA LYS A 453 -0.68 -11.12 -1.33
C LYS A 453 -0.66 -11.71 -2.74
N ASN A 454 -0.34 -12.99 -2.89
CA ASN A 454 -0.32 -13.64 -4.20
C ASN A 454 -1.70 -13.70 -4.87
N VAL A 455 -2.76 -14.00 -4.10
CA VAL A 455 -4.16 -13.98 -4.56
C VAL A 455 -4.54 -12.57 -5.01
N ARG A 456 -4.30 -11.57 -4.14
CA ARG A 456 -4.61 -10.17 -4.44
C ARG A 456 -3.94 -9.70 -5.73
N LEU A 457 -2.65 -9.97 -5.89
CA LEU A 457 -1.88 -9.51 -7.05
C LEU A 457 -2.32 -10.15 -8.37
N ARG A 458 -2.66 -11.44 -8.37
CA ARG A 458 -3.14 -12.15 -9.56
C ARG A 458 -4.54 -11.74 -9.97
N ILE A 459 -5.43 -11.51 -9.01
CA ILE A 459 -6.74 -10.93 -9.30
C ILE A 459 -6.56 -9.51 -9.85
N THR A 460 -5.72 -8.67 -9.23
CA THR A 460 -5.43 -7.32 -9.76
C THR A 460 -4.92 -7.37 -11.20
N LYS A 461 -3.94 -8.23 -11.50
CA LYS A 461 -3.48 -8.46 -12.88
C LYS A 461 -4.65 -8.86 -13.80
N GLY A 462 -5.47 -9.81 -13.38
CA GLY A 462 -6.64 -10.23 -14.13
C GLY A 462 -7.66 -9.12 -14.40
N LEU A 463 -7.84 -8.19 -13.46
CA LEU A 463 -8.69 -7.02 -13.64
C LEU A 463 -8.10 -6.03 -14.67
N PHE A 464 -6.77 -5.87 -14.72
CA PHE A 464 -6.13 -5.08 -15.78
C PHE A 464 -6.28 -5.76 -17.15
N GLU A 465 -6.12 -7.08 -17.23
CA GLU A 465 -6.29 -7.85 -18.46
C GLU A 465 -7.72 -7.79 -18.99
N GLU A 466 -8.70 -7.98 -18.10
CA GLU A 466 -10.12 -7.92 -18.41
C GLU A 466 -10.51 -6.58 -19.04
N LYS A 467 -9.90 -5.49 -18.56
CA LYS A 467 -10.10 -4.13 -19.07
C LYS A 467 -9.22 -3.79 -20.27
N ARG A 468 -8.51 -4.76 -20.85
CA ARG A 468 -7.53 -4.58 -21.94
C ARG A 468 -6.41 -3.58 -21.62
N ASN A 469 -6.04 -3.48 -20.35
CA ASN A 469 -5.02 -2.57 -19.85
C ASN A 469 -3.84 -3.31 -19.20
N GLY A 470 -3.43 -4.46 -19.77
CA GLY A 470 -2.26 -5.20 -19.28
C GLY A 470 -0.97 -4.37 -19.26
N GLU A 471 -0.83 -3.41 -20.18
CA GLU A 471 0.31 -2.48 -20.20
C GLU A 471 0.32 -1.54 -18.99
N GLY A 472 -0.84 -1.06 -18.54
CA GLY A 472 -0.96 -0.29 -17.30
C GLY A 472 -0.47 -1.07 -16.08
N PHE A 473 -0.72 -2.39 -16.02
CA PHE A 473 -0.17 -3.24 -14.96
C PHE A 473 1.36 -3.29 -14.97
N LYS A 474 1.98 -3.36 -16.15
CA LYS A 474 3.45 -3.36 -16.28
C LYS A 474 4.05 -2.01 -15.88
N LYS A 475 3.44 -0.92 -16.37
CA LYS A 475 3.87 0.45 -16.09
C LYS A 475 3.76 0.85 -14.62
N SER A 476 2.71 0.42 -13.93
CA SER A 476 2.62 0.64 -12.47
C SER A 476 3.80 0.02 -11.73
N ILE A 477 4.20 -1.21 -12.06
CA ILE A 477 5.32 -1.88 -11.39
C ILE A 477 6.60 -1.03 -11.49
N ILE A 478 6.84 -0.43 -12.66
CA ILE A 478 8.03 0.42 -12.88
C ILE A 478 7.98 1.68 -12.03
N LEU A 479 6.86 2.42 -12.06
CA LEU A 479 6.72 3.66 -11.28
C LEU A 479 6.76 3.39 -9.76
N GLU A 480 6.09 2.32 -9.30
CA GLU A 480 6.08 1.95 -7.88
C GLU A 480 7.46 1.50 -7.39
N LYS A 481 8.24 0.78 -8.21
CA LYS A 481 9.65 0.46 -7.90
C LYS A 481 10.49 1.73 -7.72
N LYS A 482 10.28 2.75 -8.56
CA LYS A 482 11.01 4.03 -8.45
C LYS A 482 10.62 4.79 -7.18
N ILE A 483 9.33 4.88 -6.85
CA ILE A 483 8.87 5.48 -5.59
C ILE A 483 9.48 4.75 -4.39
N ASN A 484 9.39 3.42 -4.37
CA ASN A 484 9.93 2.62 -3.28
C ASN A 484 11.45 2.86 -3.15
N LYS A 485 12.20 2.91 -4.26
CA LYS A 485 13.64 3.25 -4.26
C LYS A 485 13.90 4.64 -3.66
N ILE A 486 13.13 5.66 -4.03
CA ILE A 486 13.25 7.01 -3.48
C ILE A 486 13.03 6.99 -1.96
N LEU A 487 11.93 6.38 -1.50
CA LEU A 487 11.62 6.29 -0.07
C LEU A 487 12.69 5.49 0.67
N MET A 488 13.17 4.37 0.11
CA MET A 488 14.26 3.58 0.70
C MET A 488 15.52 4.40 0.90
N ASN A 489 15.88 5.23 -0.08
CA ASN A 489 17.02 6.14 0.02
C ASN A 489 16.82 7.19 1.11
N ILE A 490 15.65 7.85 1.15
CA ILE A 490 15.32 8.88 2.15
C ILE A 490 15.30 8.28 3.56
N TYR A 491 14.63 7.15 3.77
CA TYR A 491 14.49 6.53 5.09
C TYR A 491 15.74 5.77 5.55
N SER A 492 16.75 5.63 4.69
CA SER A 492 18.09 5.20 5.09
C SER A 492 18.95 6.33 5.67
N ILE A 493 18.46 7.58 5.63
CA ILE A 493 19.13 8.74 6.22
C ILE A 493 18.87 8.76 7.72
N LYS A 494 19.94 8.77 8.52
CA LYS A 494 19.82 8.73 9.99
C LYS A 494 19.43 10.08 10.55
N ASN A 495 19.99 11.16 10.01
CA ASN A 495 19.62 12.51 10.42
C ASN A 495 18.14 12.79 10.08
N ARG A 496 17.32 12.98 11.12
CA ARG A 496 15.88 13.18 10.96
C ARG A 496 15.53 14.48 10.22
N GLU A 497 16.16 15.59 10.55
CA GLU A 497 15.88 16.89 9.91
C GLU A 497 16.17 16.83 8.40
N LEU A 498 17.28 16.20 8.01
CA LEU A 498 17.63 15.99 6.61
C LEU A 498 16.67 15.03 5.91
N ARG A 499 16.28 13.94 6.59
CA ARG A 499 15.28 12.98 6.11
C ARG A 499 13.94 13.68 5.84
N GLU A 500 13.46 14.48 6.79
CA GLU A 500 12.21 15.25 6.66
C GLU A 500 12.29 16.26 5.53
N LYS A 501 13.41 16.98 5.41
CA LYS A 501 13.64 17.91 4.29
C LYS A 501 13.51 17.23 2.94
N TYR A 502 14.15 16.09 2.73
CA TYR A 502 14.07 15.37 1.46
C TYR A 502 12.72 14.70 1.23
N LEU A 503 12.08 14.21 2.29
CA LEU A 503 10.73 13.65 2.21
C LEU A 503 9.72 14.73 1.77
N ASN A 504 9.72 15.89 2.43
CA ASN A 504 8.82 17.00 2.08
C ASN A 504 9.07 17.46 0.65
N LYS A 505 10.35 17.64 0.27
CA LYS A 505 10.70 17.98 -1.12
C LYS A 505 10.18 16.94 -2.13
N PHE A 506 10.24 15.66 -1.81
CA PHE A 506 9.70 14.62 -2.69
C PHE A 506 8.18 14.73 -2.80
N ILE A 507 7.49 14.92 -1.68
CA ILE A 507 6.03 15.05 -1.61
C ILE A 507 5.55 16.25 -2.43
N ASP A 508 6.16 17.42 -2.20
CA ASP A 508 5.79 18.66 -2.89
C ASP A 508 5.98 18.51 -4.40
N ASN A 509 7.16 18.06 -4.82
CA ASN A 509 7.46 17.85 -6.23
C ASN A 509 6.55 16.80 -6.88
N PHE A 510 6.18 15.72 -6.18
CA PHE A 510 5.26 14.71 -6.71
C PHE A 510 3.89 15.33 -7.02
N PHE A 511 3.33 16.08 -6.08
CA PHE A 511 2.04 16.70 -6.27
C PHE A 511 2.07 17.82 -7.32
N GLU A 512 3.15 18.60 -7.39
CA GLU A 512 3.33 19.56 -8.46
C GLU A 512 3.36 18.89 -9.84
N GLU A 513 4.09 17.77 -9.97
CA GLU A 513 4.20 17.06 -11.24
C GLU A 513 2.85 16.49 -11.68
N ILE A 514 2.10 15.86 -10.76
CA ILE A 514 0.79 15.29 -11.13
C ILE A 514 -0.24 16.36 -11.47
N VAL A 515 -0.19 17.53 -10.81
CA VAL A 515 -1.01 18.69 -11.19
C VAL A 515 -0.63 19.19 -12.58
N LYS A 516 0.66 19.34 -12.90
CA LYS A 516 1.14 19.76 -14.24
C LYS A 516 0.74 18.78 -15.34
N ILE A 517 0.63 17.49 -15.05
CA ILE A 517 0.15 16.50 -16.02
C ILE A 517 -1.31 16.78 -16.43
N TYR A 518 -2.11 17.29 -15.51
CA TYR A 518 -3.54 17.50 -15.65
C TYR A 518 -3.95 18.97 -15.48
N GLU A 519 -3.05 19.87 -15.87
CA GLU A 519 -3.31 21.30 -15.94
C GLU A 519 -4.59 21.52 -16.79
N ASP A 520 -5.51 22.32 -16.26
CA ASP A 520 -6.82 22.63 -16.85
C ASP A 520 -7.82 21.47 -16.99
N ARG A 521 -7.56 20.29 -16.42
CA ARG A 521 -8.55 19.20 -16.44
C ARG A 521 -9.58 19.34 -15.34
N GLU A 522 -10.83 19.07 -15.71
CA GLU A 522 -11.94 18.93 -14.78
C GLU A 522 -12.01 17.52 -14.18
N VAL A 523 -12.43 17.48 -12.93
CA VAL A 523 -12.68 16.29 -12.13
C VAL A 523 -14.14 16.28 -11.74
N LEU A 524 -14.81 15.16 -11.98
CA LEU A 524 -16.17 14.93 -11.51
C LEU A 524 -16.15 14.76 -9.99
N THR A 525 -17.08 15.41 -9.30
CA THR A 525 -17.16 15.35 -7.86
C THR A 525 -18.60 15.45 -7.33
N THR A 526 -18.78 15.32 -6.02
CA THR A 526 -20.05 15.53 -5.34
C THR A 526 -20.25 17.00 -4.98
N LYS A 527 -21.48 17.39 -4.64
CA LYS A 527 -21.78 18.75 -4.14
C LYS A 527 -21.02 19.06 -2.86
N GLU A 528 -20.89 18.08 -1.98
CA GLU A 528 -20.15 18.21 -0.73
C GLU A 528 -18.71 18.67 -0.96
N ILE A 529 -17.98 17.98 -1.84
CA ILE A 529 -16.61 18.34 -2.19
C ILE A 529 -16.57 19.69 -2.89
N LYS A 530 -17.48 19.96 -3.83
CA LYS A 530 -17.53 21.25 -4.52
C LYS A 530 -17.72 22.41 -3.54
N ASN A 531 -18.65 22.28 -2.60
CA ASN A 531 -18.87 23.27 -1.55
C ASN A 531 -17.62 23.45 -0.67
N LEU A 532 -16.90 22.37 -0.37
CA LEU A 532 -15.65 22.42 0.39
C LEU A 532 -14.57 23.22 -0.35
N VAL A 533 -14.40 23.01 -1.66
CA VAL A 533 -13.52 23.83 -2.51
C VAL A 533 -13.93 25.30 -2.49
N GLU A 534 -15.23 25.59 -2.65
CA GLU A 534 -15.74 26.97 -2.69
C GLU A 534 -15.52 27.70 -1.36
N LYS A 535 -15.76 27.01 -0.24
CA LYS A 535 -15.43 27.53 1.10
C LYS A 535 -13.93 27.81 1.25
N GLN A 536 -13.08 26.87 0.84
CA GLN A 536 -11.64 27.03 0.95
C GLN A 536 -11.15 28.28 0.21
N LYS A 537 -11.57 28.45 -1.04
CA LYS A 537 -11.23 29.63 -1.85
C LYS A 537 -11.68 30.94 -1.19
N PHE A 538 -12.84 30.94 -0.55
CA PHE A 538 -13.35 32.08 0.19
C PHE A 538 -12.39 32.47 1.34
N TYR A 539 -11.94 31.51 2.15
CA TYR A 539 -11.00 31.78 3.26
C TYR A 539 -9.62 32.25 2.76
N GLU A 540 -9.08 31.60 1.72
CA GLU A 540 -7.81 32.02 1.10
C GLU A 540 -7.86 33.47 0.58
N THR A 541 -9.00 33.89 0.04
CA THR A 541 -9.21 35.27 -0.46
C THR A 541 -9.40 36.28 0.67
N TRP A 542 -10.00 35.87 1.80
CA TRP A 542 -10.27 36.72 2.96
C TRP A 542 -9.07 36.86 3.92
N GLY A 543 -7.99 36.11 3.73
CA GLY A 543 -6.78 36.20 4.55
C GLY A 543 -6.94 35.72 5.98
N GLY A 544 -7.96 34.91 6.27
CA GLY A 544 -8.20 34.28 7.57
C GLY A 544 -7.93 32.79 7.53
N ASP A 545 -7.49 32.21 8.65
CA ASP A 545 -7.39 30.76 8.80
C ASP A 545 -8.77 30.11 8.70
N ILE A 546 -8.87 28.95 8.06
CA ILE A 546 -10.11 28.16 8.03
C ILE A 546 -10.44 27.79 9.49
N PRO A 547 -11.63 28.11 10.03
CA PRO A 547 -12.00 27.72 11.39
C PRO A 547 -11.88 26.20 11.56
N GLU A 548 -11.32 25.72 12.67
CA GLU A 548 -11.24 24.28 12.98
C GLU A 548 -12.61 23.58 12.88
N ILE A 549 -13.70 24.29 13.20
CA ILE A 549 -15.08 23.82 13.11
C ILE A 549 -15.57 23.65 11.65
N ASP A 550 -15.02 24.40 10.70
CA ASP A 550 -15.29 24.22 9.27
C ASP A 550 -14.37 23.17 8.64
N MET A 551 -13.16 22.96 9.18
CA MET A 551 -12.31 21.80 8.89
C MET A 551 -12.86 20.49 9.49
N MET A 552 -13.80 20.55 10.45
CA MET A 552 -14.51 19.37 10.98
C MET A 552 -15.42 18.69 9.96
N TYR A 553 -15.77 19.34 8.85
CA TYR A 553 -16.53 18.75 7.75
C TYR A 553 -15.60 18.14 6.70
N CYS A 554 -14.77 17.20 7.12
CA CYS A 554 -14.02 16.36 6.19
C CYS A 554 -14.94 15.19 5.77
N PRO A 555 -15.14 14.92 4.47
CA PRO A 555 -15.87 13.75 3.97
C PRO A 555 -15.28 12.41 4.45
N LEU A 556 -14.05 12.43 4.97
CA LEU A 556 -13.31 11.30 5.55
C LEU A 556 -13.50 11.17 7.09
N ARG A 557 -14.28 12.04 7.74
CA ARG A 557 -14.55 12.00 9.21
C ARG A 557 -15.90 11.40 9.61
N ASN A 558 -16.82 11.16 8.65
CA ASN A 558 -18.19 10.74 8.93
C ASN A 558 -18.45 9.22 8.83
N ASN A 559 -17.45 8.36 9.09
CA ASN A 559 -17.68 6.91 9.23
C ASN A 559 -17.05 6.36 10.50
#